data_AF-A0AAN9C1W8-F1
#
_entry.id   AF-A0AAN9C1W8-F1
#
_cell.length_a   1.000
_cell.length_b   1.000
_cell.length_c   1.000
_cell.angle_alpha   90.00
_cell.angle_beta   90.00
_cell.angle_gamma   90.00
#
_symmetry.space_group_name_H-M   'P 1'
#
loop_
_entity.id
_entity.type
_entity.pdbx_description
1 polymer ?
#
loop_
_entity_poly.entity_id
_entity_poly.type
_entity_poly.pdbx_seq_one_letter_code
_entity_poly.pdbx_strand_id
1 'polypeptide(L)'
;MTDEIKEKFTGKWKMDRSENFDGFMNAMGVNFFIRKMAGFAKPENDIKVEDDGTIVIATNSTFMKSEQRFKLDEEYVEENPMIKKKFKNMPTFKDGKLRVTPTPAEQVDVPYPDYAEREITEEVNQGG
;
A
#
# COMPACT_ATOMS: atom_id res chain seq x y z
N MET A 1 -13.45 -12.90 6.84
CA MET A 1 -12.53 -11.75 6.80
C MET A 1 -12.09 -11.49 5.37
N THR A 2 -11.47 -12.45 4.70
CA THR A 2 -11.05 -12.28 3.29
C THR A 2 -12.21 -12.09 2.32
N ASP A 3 -13.39 -12.65 2.58
CA ASP A 3 -14.59 -12.42 1.76
C ASP A 3 -15.02 -10.95 1.74
N GLU A 4 -14.98 -10.28 2.89
CA GLU A 4 -15.30 -8.85 2.99
C GLU A 4 -14.26 -8.00 2.24
N ILE A 5 -12.98 -8.38 2.32
CA ILE A 5 -11.93 -7.72 1.52
C ILE A 5 -12.20 -7.92 0.04
N LYS A 6 -12.55 -9.16 -0.35
CA LYS A 6 -12.84 -9.52 -1.74
C LYS A 6 -14.02 -8.70 -2.26
N GLU A 7 -15.08 -8.56 -1.49
CA GLU A 7 -16.27 -7.78 -1.84
C GLU A 7 -15.98 -6.27 -1.92
N LYS A 8 -15.28 -5.70 -0.94
CA LYS A 8 -15.13 -4.25 -0.81
C LYS A 8 -13.94 -3.66 -1.58
N PHE A 9 -12.82 -4.37 -1.63
CA PHE A 9 -11.55 -3.82 -2.14
C PHE A 9 -11.16 -4.35 -3.52
N THR A 10 -11.68 -5.49 -3.98
CA THR A 10 -11.32 -6.04 -5.30
C THR A 10 -11.73 -5.06 -6.40
N GLY A 11 -10.81 -4.78 -7.32
CA GLY A 11 -11.08 -3.91 -8.46
C GLY A 11 -9.89 -3.04 -8.83
N LYS A 12 -10.15 -2.13 -9.78
CA LYS A 12 -9.18 -1.15 -10.26
C LYS A 12 -9.49 0.22 -9.68
N TRP A 13 -8.55 0.76 -8.92
CA TRP A 13 -8.67 2.04 -8.22
C TRP A 13 -7.71 3.04 -8.84
N LYS A 14 -8.24 4.17 -9.31
CA LYS A 14 -7.41 5.27 -9.81
C LYS A 14 -7.24 6.31 -8.73
N MET A 15 -6.01 6.79 -8.54
CA MET A 15 -5.78 7.89 -7.63
C MET A 15 -6.50 9.15 -8.13
N ASP A 16 -7.38 9.69 -7.29
CA ASP A 16 -8.06 10.97 -7.53
C ASP A 16 -7.33 12.13 -6.85
N ARG A 17 -7.04 11.99 -5.56
CA ARG A 17 -6.41 13.02 -4.71
C ARG A 17 -5.27 12.43 -3.88
N SER A 18 -4.28 13.28 -3.60
CA SER A 18 -3.12 12.96 -2.74
C SER A 18 -2.72 14.21 -1.96
N GLU A 19 -2.52 14.06 -0.65
CA GLU A 19 -2.16 15.15 0.25
C GLU A 19 -0.90 14.81 1.03
N ASN A 20 -0.03 15.82 1.17
CA ASN A 20 1.22 15.73 1.94
C ASN A 20 2.16 14.56 1.56
N PHE A 21 2.01 13.98 0.37
CA PHE A 21 2.80 12.80 -0.03
C PHE A 21 4.29 13.11 -0.18
N ASP A 22 4.67 14.29 -0.69
CA ASP A 22 6.08 14.73 -0.76
C ASP A 22 6.68 14.90 0.65
N GLY A 23 5.92 15.47 1.59
CA GLY A 23 6.35 15.63 2.99
C GLY A 23 6.55 14.30 3.69
N PHE A 24 5.60 13.37 3.51
CA PHE A 24 5.69 12.00 4.00
C PHE A 24 6.95 11.28 3.49
N MET A 25 7.16 11.28 2.17
CA MET A 25 8.34 10.65 1.58
C MET A 25 9.66 11.32 2.04
N ASN A 26 9.66 12.64 2.22
CA ASN A 26 10.83 13.36 2.71
C ASN A 26 11.18 12.94 4.14
N ALA A 27 10.18 12.81 5.03
CA ALA A 27 10.39 12.33 6.39
C ALA A 27 10.95 10.91 6.42
N MET A 28 10.57 10.06 5.47
CA MET A 28 11.13 8.72 5.29
C MET A 28 12.53 8.68 4.65
N GLY A 29 13.15 9.82 4.37
CA GLY A 29 14.48 9.87 3.75
C GLY A 29 14.51 9.56 2.25
N VAL A 30 13.35 9.53 1.57
CA VAL A 30 13.31 9.39 0.10
C VAL A 30 13.94 10.62 -0.54
N ASN A 31 14.87 10.43 -1.48
CA ASN A 31 15.57 11.56 -2.11
C ASN A 31 14.64 12.45 -2.95
N PHE A 32 15.01 13.73 -3.09
CA PHE A 32 14.20 14.77 -3.75
C PHE A 32 13.74 14.38 -5.17
N PHE A 33 14.61 13.77 -5.97
CA PHE A 33 14.29 13.41 -7.36
C PHE A 33 13.19 12.35 -7.42
N ILE A 34 13.31 11.28 -6.63
CA ILE A 34 12.29 10.22 -6.53
C ILE A 34 10.96 10.82 -6.07
N ARG A 35 10.97 11.72 -5.07
CA ARG A 35 9.74 12.35 -4.59
C ARG A 35 9.02 13.18 -5.64
N LYS A 36 9.76 13.94 -6.45
CA LYS A 36 9.15 14.71 -7.55
C LYS A 36 8.51 13.79 -8.58
N MET A 37 9.20 12.74 -9.00
CA MET A 37 8.64 11.77 -9.96
C MET A 37 7.41 11.05 -9.39
N ALA A 38 7.45 10.64 -8.13
CA ALA A 38 6.33 9.99 -7.45
C ALA A 38 5.15 10.94 -7.23
N GLY A 39 5.39 12.24 -7.00
CA GLY A 39 4.33 13.25 -6.86
C GLY A 39 3.61 13.59 -8.18
N PHE A 40 4.27 13.40 -9.33
CA PHE A 40 3.63 13.51 -10.64
C PHE A 40 2.95 12.22 -11.09
N ALA A 41 3.26 11.09 -10.44
CA ALA A 41 2.65 9.81 -10.74
C ALA A 41 1.18 9.81 -10.29
N LYS A 42 0.29 9.33 -11.17
CA LYS A 42 -1.10 9.00 -10.84
C LYS A 42 -1.25 7.48 -10.87
N PRO A 43 -0.92 6.78 -9.78
CA PRO A 43 -0.95 5.33 -9.77
C PRO A 43 -2.38 4.80 -9.84
N GLU A 44 -2.51 3.65 -10.52
CA GLU A 44 -3.67 2.78 -10.45
C GLU A 44 -3.33 1.57 -9.58
N ASN A 45 -4.22 1.20 -8.66
CA ASN A 45 -4.10 -0.01 -7.86
C ASN A 45 -5.07 -1.06 -8.42
N ASP A 46 -4.58 -2.24 -8.76
CA ASP A 46 -5.40 -3.42 -9.07
C ASP A 46 -5.33 -4.37 -7.87
N ILE A 47 -6.44 -4.50 -7.16
CA ILE A 47 -6.54 -5.30 -5.94
C ILE A 47 -7.33 -6.57 -6.25
N LYS A 48 -6.81 -7.72 -5.83
CA LYS A 48 -7.43 -9.04 -6.01
C LYS A 48 -7.26 -9.89 -4.78
N VAL A 49 -8.19 -10.82 -4.60
CA VAL A 49 -8.11 -11.89 -3.61
C VAL A 49 -8.11 -13.22 -4.37
N GLU A 50 -7.03 -13.98 -4.24
CA GLU A 50 -6.88 -15.31 -4.83
C GLU A 50 -7.67 -16.37 -4.03
N ASP A 51 -7.90 -17.53 -4.64
CA ASP A 51 -8.72 -18.58 -4.04
C ASP A 51 -8.12 -19.16 -2.75
N ASP A 52 -6.81 -19.05 -2.57
CA ASP A 52 -6.09 -19.49 -1.38
C ASP A 52 -6.04 -18.44 -0.24
N GLY A 53 -6.78 -17.34 -0.43
CA GLY A 53 -6.86 -16.22 0.51
C GLY A 53 -5.75 -15.18 0.37
N THR A 54 -4.83 -15.32 -0.60
CA THR A 54 -3.78 -14.33 -0.86
C THR A 54 -4.39 -13.03 -1.39
N ILE A 55 -4.06 -11.92 -0.75
CA ILE A 55 -4.40 -10.57 -1.20
C ILE A 55 -3.25 -10.05 -2.05
N VAL A 56 -3.58 -9.61 -3.26
CA VAL A 56 -2.63 -9.05 -4.22
C VAL A 56 -2.99 -7.60 -4.48
N ILE A 57 -2.03 -6.69 -4.29
CA ILE A 57 -2.15 -5.26 -4.58
C ILE A 57 -1.08 -4.88 -5.59
N ALA A 58 -1.46 -4.73 -6.85
CA ALA A 58 -0.57 -4.29 -7.91
C ALA A 58 -0.71 -2.77 -8.11
N THR A 59 0.36 -2.02 -7.82
CA THR A 59 0.43 -0.58 -8.06
C THR A 59 1.12 -0.32 -9.38
N ASN A 60 0.45 0.38 -10.29
CA ASN A 60 0.96 0.71 -11.61
C ASN A 60 0.95 2.22 -11.83
N SER A 61 2.09 2.78 -12.18
CA SER A 61 2.22 4.18 -12.61
C SER A 61 3.26 4.31 -13.72
N THR A 62 3.38 5.51 -14.29
CA THR A 62 4.44 5.84 -15.26
C THR A 62 5.84 5.80 -14.64
N PHE A 63 5.96 5.95 -13.32
CA PHE A 63 7.23 5.99 -12.61
C PHE A 63 7.62 4.64 -11.99
N MET A 64 6.66 3.97 -11.35
CA MET A 64 6.91 2.74 -10.60
C MET A 64 5.80 1.72 -10.85
N LYS A 65 6.21 0.46 -10.96
CA LYS A 65 5.34 -0.71 -10.89
C LYS A 65 5.78 -1.58 -9.73
N SER A 66 4.85 -1.97 -8.88
CA SER A 66 5.11 -2.87 -7.75
C SER A 66 3.91 -3.77 -7.51
N GLU A 67 4.15 -4.95 -6.94
CA GLU A 67 3.10 -5.89 -6.56
C GLU A 67 3.39 -6.37 -5.14
N GLN A 68 2.40 -6.22 -4.25
CA GLN A 68 2.42 -6.78 -2.91
C GLN A 68 1.52 -8.01 -2.87
N ARG A 69 2.01 -9.10 -2.30
CA ARG A 69 1.26 -10.35 -2.13
C ARG A 69 1.39 -10.80 -0.69
N PHE A 70 0.28 -10.95 0.02
CA PHE A 70 0.30 -11.32 1.42
C PHE A 70 -0.99 -12.02 1.85
N LYS A 71 -0.94 -12.73 2.98
CA LYS A 71 -2.11 -13.27 3.67
C LYS A 71 -2.30 -12.52 4.97
N LEU A 72 -3.55 -12.37 5.42
CA LEU A 72 -3.85 -11.71 6.69
C LEU A 72 -3.20 -12.47 7.85
N ASP A 73 -2.72 -11.73 8.83
CA ASP A 73 -2.09 -12.24 10.06
C ASP A 73 -0.84 -13.10 9.83
N GLU A 74 -0.27 -13.05 8.62
CA GLU A 74 1.00 -13.70 8.26
C GLU A 74 2.09 -12.64 7.97
N GLU A 75 3.19 -12.68 8.73
CA GLU A 75 4.33 -11.76 8.51
C GLU A 75 5.04 -12.09 7.20
N TYR A 76 5.35 -11.05 6.41
CA TYR A 76 6.20 -11.17 5.23
C TYR A 76 7.27 -10.08 5.21
N VAL A 77 8.40 -10.37 4.55
CA VAL A 77 9.49 -9.39 4.39
C VAL A 77 9.44 -8.76 3.01
N GLU A 78 9.48 -7.44 2.96
CA GLU A 78 9.54 -6.67 1.71
C GLU A 78 10.64 -5.60 1.79
N GLU A 79 11.30 -5.31 0.67
CA GLU A 79 12.20 -4.17 0.55
C GLU A 79 11.46 -2.98 -0.04
N ASN A 80 11.47 -1.84 0.66
CA ASN A 80 10.91 -0.61 0.13
C ASN A 80 11.73 -0.14 -1.09
N PRO A 81 11.12 0.00 -2.28
CA PRO A 81 11.86 0.25 -3.51
C PRO A 81 12.52 1.64 -3.56
N MET A 82 12.02 2.60 -2.78
CA MET A 82 12.47 4.00 -2.78
C MET A 82 13.62 4.28 -1.82
N ILE A 83 13.65 3.58 -0.67
CA ILE A 83 14.71 3.75 0.36
C ILE A 83 15.63 2.54 0.52
N LYS A 84 15.35 1.41 -0.15
CA LYS A 84 16.15 0.18 -0.12
C LYS A 84 16.36 -0.37 1.29
N LYS A 85 15.33 -0.24 2.14
CA LYS A 85 15.28 -0.79 3.49
C LYS A 85 14.26 -1.90 3.55
N LYS A 86 14.55 -2.95 4.31
CA LYS A 86 13.66 -4.11 4.49
C LYS A 86 12.76 -3.92 5.70
N PHE A 87 11.51 -4.31 5.54
CA PHE A 87 10.50 -4.30 6.59
C PHE A 87 9.84 -5.67 6.66
N LYS A 88 9.61 -6.12 7.89
CA LYS A 88 8.64 -7.16 8.23
C LYS A 88 7.26 -6.51 8.29
N ASN A 89 6.32 -7.00 7.52
CA ASN A 89 4.99 -6.42 7.39
C ASN A 89 3.97 -7.38 7.98
N MET A 90 3.13 -6.86 8.88
CA MET A 90 2.00 -7.59 9.45
C MET A 90 0.68 -7.01 8.90
N PRO A 91 0.07 -7.65 7.89
CA PRO A 91 -1.23 -7.26 7.38
C PRO A 91 -2.35 -7.76 8.30
N THR A 92 -3.32 -6.91 8.60
CA THR A 92 -4.47 -7.22 9.44
C THR A 92 -5.72 -6.61 8.84
N PHE A 93 -6.88 -7.23 9.09
CA PHE A 93 -8.17 -6.67 8.69
C PHE A 93 -9.12 -6.65 9.87
N LYS A 94 -9.53 -5.45 10.27
CA LYS A 94 -10.39 -5.25 11.43
C LYS A 94 -11.27 -4.02 11.22
N ASP A 95 -12.54 -4.13 11.59
CA ASP A 95 -13.50 -3.01 11.53
C ASP A 95 -13.57 -2.33 10.15
N GLY A 96 -13.53 -3.13 9.07
CA GLY A 96 -13.57 -2.63 7.69
C GLY A 96 -12.25 -2.04 7.15
N LYS A 97 -11.19 -2.03 7.96
CA LYS A 97 -9.89 -1.44 7.62
C LYS A 97 -8.86 -2.53 7.35
N LEU A 98 -8.22 -2.46 6.19
CA LEU A 98 -7.05 -3.27 5.85
C LEU A 98 -5.79 -2.48 6.22
N ARG A 99 -5.04 -2.96 7.21
CA ARG A 99 -3.85 -2.29 7.73
C ARG A 99 -2.61 -3.15 7.56
N VAL A 100 -1.53 -2.56 7.06
CA VAL A 100 -0.19 -3.17 7.05
C VAL A 100 0.69 -2.42 8.03
N THR A 101 1.21 -3.13 9.03
CA THR A 101 2.09 -2.58 10.06
C THR A 101 3.53 -2.97 9.75
N PRO A 102 4.41 -2.04 9.32
CA PRO A 102 5.80 -2.35 9.04
C PRO A 102 6.65 -2.29 10.31
N THR A 103 7.54 -3.26 10.47
CA THR A 103 8.62 -3.27 11.46
C THR A 103 9.96 -3.35 10.71
N PRO A 104 10.92 -2.45 10.95
CA PRO A 104 12.23 -2.54 10.30
C PRO A 104 12.88 -3.91 10.52
N ALA A 105 13.33 -4.56 9.45
CA ALA A 105 14.08 -5.81 9.54
C ALA A 105 15.54 -5.58 9.95
N GLU A 106 16.00 -4.33 9.83
CA GLU A 106 17.34 -3.85 10.15
C GLU A 106 17.22 -2.48 10.83
N GLN A 107 18.30 -1.97 11.42
CA GLN A 107 18.28 -0.62 12.00
C GLN A 107 18.03 0.43 10.89
N VAL A 108 17.02 1.27 11.11
CA VAL A 108 16.66 2.38 10.23
C VAL A 108 16.81 3.67 11.03
N ASP A 109 17.52 4.64 10.45
CA ASP A 109 17.88 5.94 11.04
C ASP A 109 16.94 7.08 10.60
N VAL A 110 15.89 6.72 9.87
CA VAL A 110 14.84 7.63 9.41
C VAL A 110 13.48 7.20 9.97
N PRO A 111 12.56 8.15 10.20
CA PRO A 111 11.17 7.83 10.49
C PRO A 111 10.55 6.90 9.44
N TYR A 112 9.67 6.01 9.87
CA TYR A 112 8.86 5.16 9.02
C TYR A 112 7.42 5.17 9.55
N PRO A 113 6.41 4.90 8.71
CA PRO A 113 5.02 4.93 9.15
C PRO A 113 4.73 3.84 10.18
N ASP A 114 3.89 4.13 11.16
CA ASP A 114 3.34 3.11 12.07
C ASP A 114 2.51 2.08 11.30
N TYR A 115 1.80 2.51 10.25
CA TYR A 115 1.03 1.65 9.37
C TYR A 115 0.70 2.30 8.02
N ALA A 116 0.31 1.47 7.05
CA ALA A 116 -0.47 1.86 5.89
C ALA A 116 -1.89 1.28 6.05
N GLU A 117 -2.94 2.10 5.88
CA GLU A 117 -4.34 1.69 6.03
C GLU A 117 -5.13 1.96 4.76
N ARG A 118 -6.03 1.04 4.44
CA ARG A 118 -7.02 1.15 3.36
C ARG A 118 -8.40 0.92 3.96
N GLU A 119 -9.33 1.80 3.61
CA GLU A 119 -10.71 1.79 4.05
C GLU A 119 -11.60 2.28 2.90
N ILE A 120 -12.82 1.76 2.81
CA ILE A 120 -13.85 2.27 1.90
C ILE A 120 -14.77 3.18 2.70
N THR A 121 -14.70 4.49 2.45
CA THR A 121 -15.42 5.52 3.22
C THR A 121 -16.75 5.95 2.59
N GLU A 122 -16.98 5.64 1.33
CA GLU A 122 -18.23 5.87 0.61
C GLU A 122 -18.53 4.64 -0.26
N GLU A 123 -19.80 4.22 -0.35
CA GLU A 123 -20.21 3.29 -1.41
C GLU A 123 -19.99 4.01 -2.73
N VAL A 124 -18.88 3.69 -3.40
CA VAL A 124 -18.70 4.08 -4.79
C VAL A 124 -19.81 3.36 -5.55
N ASN A 125 -20.89 4.07 -5.85
CA ASN A 125 -21.91 3.63 -6.79
C ASN A 125 -21.17 3.30 -8.08
N GLN A 126 -20.93 2.01 -8.31
CA GLN A 126 -20.51 1.49 -9.60
C GLN A 126 -21.74 1.58 -10.52
N GLY A 127 -22.09 2.81 -10.91
CA GLY A 127 -23.20 3.09 -11.79
C GLY A 127 -22.76 2.97 -13.24
N GLY A 128 -23.40 2.04 -13.97
CA GLY A 128 -23.62 2.10 -15.43
C GLY A 128 -22.57 1.44 -16.30
#